data_AF-A0A1A3C8V1-F1
#
_entry.id   AF-A0A1A3C8V1-F1
#
_cell.length_a   1.000
_cell.length_b   1.000
_cell.length_c   1.000
_cell.angle_alpha   90.00
_cell.angle_beta   90.00
_cell.angle_gamma   90.00
#
_symmetry.space_group_name_H-M   'P 1'
#
loop_
_entity.id
_entity.type
_entity.pdbx_description
1 polymer ?
#
loop_
_entity_poly.entity_id
_entity_poly.type
_entity_poly.pdbx_seq_one_letter_code
_entity_poly.pdbx_strand_id
1 'polypeptide(L)'
;MRAAYGEFLGLHLPAWGLLLLSLVSMAAFLLLFYYVPGQILGRRKRGPDFTGSVLAGTARVQQMSPATGSWSIPPVYWIGLSVQVPGREPYAATAKQQVPKEAYRALQRAGGTVAVQVDSANPLYVWIDFTQPVQTERADWPPPGQASGSPYASLSPGIRRYVTVLWWLVGIGSIGGLAVLVILFIVLRHA
;
A
#
# COMPACT_ATOMS: atom_id res chain seq x y z
N MET A 1 39.13 -38.64 6.76
CA MET A 1 38.12 -37.58 6.55
C MET A 1 37.97 -36.83 7.86
N ARG A 2 38.63 -35.67 8.02
CA ARG A 2 38.46 -34.80 9.20
C ARG A 2 37.33 -33.82 8.88
N ALA A 3 36.27 -33.84 9.68
CA ALA A 3 35.21 -32.85 9.57
C ALA A 3 35.76 -31.48 10.00
N ALA A 4 35.60 -30.46 9.16
CA ALA A 4 35.97 -29.09 9.47
C ALA A 4 34.89 -28.46 10.36
N TYR A 5 35.26 -28.11 11.59
CA TYR A 5 34.40 -27.43 12.57
C TYR A 5 34.84 -25.98 12.69
N GLY A 6 33.92 -25.04 12.49
CA GLY A 6 34.15 -23.62 12.78
C GLY A 6 33.61 -23.29 14.17
N GLU A 7 34.44 -22.72 15.04
CA GLU A 7 33.98 -22.23 16.34
C GLU A 7 33.18 -20.93 16.17
N PHE A 8 31.89 -20.98 16.48
CA PHE A 8 31.03 -19.80 16.62
C PHE A 8 30.43 -19.85 18.03
N LEU A 9 30.82 -18.91 18.91
CA LEU A 9 30.27 -18.72 20.27
C LEU A 9 30.45 -19.89 21.27
N GLY A 10 31.44 -20.77 21.09
CA GLY A 10 31.69 -21.90 22.00
C GLY A 10 30.75 -23.10 21.83
N LEU A 11 29.91 -23.08 20.78
CA LEU A 11 29.07 -24.19 20.36
C LEU A 11 29.69 -24.87 19.14
N HIS A 12 30.11 -26.13 19.29
CA HIS A 12 30.63 -26.95 18.18
C HIS A 12 29.49 -27.37 17.24
N LEU A 13 29.08 -26.45 16.35
CA LEU A 13 28.13 -26.78 15.31
C LEU A 13 28.88 -27.33 14.08
N PRO A 14 28.48 -28.51 13.56
CA PRO A 14 28.97 -28.96 12.27
C PRO A 14 28.53 -27.99 11.17
N ALA A 15 29.22 -27.95 10.03
CA ALA A 15 28.96 -26.99 8.95
C ALA A 15 27.48 -26.97 8.47
N TRP A 16 26.79 -28.12 8.51
CA TRP A 16 25.36 -28.20 8.19
C TRP A 16 24.47 -27.47 9.22
N GLY A 17 24.90 -27.36 10.48
CA GLY A 17 24.20 -26.64 11.53
C GLY A 17 24.18 -25.13 11.30
N LEU A 18 25.28 -24.57 10.80
CA LEU A 18 25.34 -23.14 10.41
C LEU A 18 24.46 -22.86 9.18
N LEU A 19 24.39 -23.80 8.24
CA LEU A 19 23.56 -23.70 7.04
C LEU A 19 22.07 -23.70 7.41
N LEU A 20 21.65 -24.59 8.32
CA LEU A 20 20.28 -24.62 8.85
C LEU A 20 19.94 -23.34 9.61
N LEU A 21 20.85 -22.84 10.46
CA LEU A 21 20.64 -21.59 11.20
C LEU A 21 20.41 -20.40 10.25
N SER A 22 21.20 -20.32 9.18
CA SER A 22 21.06 -19.29 8.14
C SER A 22 19.71 -19.40 7.42
N LEU A 23 19.29 -20.62 7.02
CA LEU A 23 18.00 -20.85 6.37
C LEU A 23 16.82 -20.47 7.28
N VAL A 24 16.87 -20.84 8.56
CA VAL A 24 15.84 -20.49 9.55
C VAL A 24 15.80 -18.98 9.76
N SER A 25 16.95 -18.32 9.88
CA SER A 25 17.02 -16.86 10.02
C SER A 25 16.47 -16.13 8.78
N MET A 26 16.78 -16.62 7.58
CA MET A 26 16.26 -16.07 6.32
C MET A 26 14.74 -16.26 6.21
N ALA A 27 14.23 -17.46 6.55
CA ALA A 27 12.79 -17.73 6.56
C ALA A 27 12.06 -16.84 7.56
N ALA A 28 12.60 -16.68 8.78
CA ALA A 28 12.05 -15.80 9.80
C ALA A 28 12.04 -14.33 9.34
N PHE A 29 13.11 -13.88 8.69
CA PHE A 29 13.20 -12.54 8.11
C PHE A 29 12.14 -12.32 7.03
N LEU A 30 11.99 -13.25 6.08
CA LEU A 30 10.99 -13.15 5.02
C LEU A 30 9.57 -13.14 5.59
N LEU A 31 9.28 -13.99 6.58
CA LEU A 31 7.98 -14.06 7.23
C LEU A 31 7.68 -12.74 7.96
N LEU A 32 8.63 -12.23 8.75
CA LEU A 32 8.46 -10.95 9.45
C LEU A 32 8.31 -9.78 8.48
N PHE A 33 9.09 -9.73 7.41
CA PHE A 33 9.16 -8.57 6.53
C PHE A 33 8.06 -8.54 5.46
N TYR A 34 7.56 -9.69 5.02
CA TYR A 34 6.51 -9.76 4.00
C TYR A 34 5.13 -10.08 4.57
N TYR A 35 5.03 -10.96 5.57
CA TYR A 35 3.73 -11.40 6.08
C TYR A 35 3.14 -10.41 7.10
N VAL A 36 3.97 -9.90 8.01
CA VAL A 36 3.51 -9.01 9.09
C VAL A 36 3.00 -7.66 8.57
N PRO A 37 3.64 -6.97 7.60
CA PRO A 37 3.08 -5.75 7.05
C PRO A 37 1.75 -5.98 6.33
N GLY A 38 1.59 -7.11 5.61
CA GLY A 38 0.32 -7.46 4.98
C GLY A 38 -0.83 -7.60 5.99
N GLN A 39 -0.54 -8.13 7.18
CA GLN A 39 -1.51 -8.28 8.27
C GLN A 39 -1.75 -6.99 9.07
N ILE A 40 -0.74 -6.16 9.28
CA ILE A 40 -0.86 -4.89 10.03
C ILE A 40 -1.52 -3.80 9.18
N LEU A 41 -1.18 -3.68 7.89
CA LEU A 41 -1.85 -2.75 6.97
C LEU A 41 -3.25 -3.22 6.54
N GLY A 42 -3.59 -4.50 6.75
CA GLY A 42 -4.93 -5.04 6.53
C GLY A 42 -5.95 -4.68 7.62
N ARG A 43 -5.56 -3.94 8.68
CA ARG A 43 -6.44 -3.65 9.81
C ARG A 43 -7.50 -2.61 9.46
N ARG A 44 -8.66 -3.16 9.06
CA ARG A 44 -10.03 -2.66 9.23
C ARG A 44 -10.26 -1.22 8.79
N LYS A 45 -10.74 -1.08 7.54
CA LYS A 45 -11.60 0.03 7.14
C LYS A 45 -12.74 0.11 8.17
N ARG A 46 -12.65 1.00 9.16
CA ARG A 46 -13.81 1.34 10.00
C ARG A 46 -14.87 1.85 9.04
N GLY A 47 -15.99 1.14 8.97
CA GLY A 47 -17.16 1.61 8.25
C GLY A 47 -17.68 2.91 8.88
N PRO A 48 -18.57 3.62 8.17
CA PRO A 48 -19.22 4.80 8.73
C PRO A 48 -19.99 4.44 10.02
N ASP A 49 -19.95 5.35 10.98
CA ASP A 49 -20.71 5.22 12.24
C ASP A 49 -21.94 6.12 12.13
N PHE A 50 -23.02 5.57 11.59
CA PHE A 50 -24.27 6.30 11.35
C PHE A 50 -25.14 6.27 12.61
N THR A 51 -25.69 7.43 12.96
CA THR A 51 -26.62 7.56 14.09
C THR A 51 -28.04 7.16 13.67
N GLY A 52 -28.42 7.44 12.43
CA GLY A 52 -29.69 7.06 11.83
C GLY A 52 -29.59 5.93 10.81
N SER A 53 -30.71 5.67 10.14
CA SER A 53 -30.77 4.72 9.04
C SER A 53 -29.94 5.21 7.85
N VAL A 54 -29.26 4.27 7.18
CA VAL A 54 -28.46 4.59 5.99
C VAL A 54 -29.35 4.88 4.79
N LEU A 55 -29.17 6.06 4.19
CA LEU A 55 -29.80 6.45 2.93
C LEU A 55 -28.78 6.31 1.80
N ALA A 56 -29.11 5.49 0.80
CA ALA A 56 -28.28 5.37 -0.40
C ALA A 56 -28.52 6.57 -1.34
N GLY A 57 -27.45 7.12 -1.88
CA GLY A 57 -27.50 8.21 -2.85
C GLY A 57 -26.31 8.18 -3.80
N THR A 58 -26.26 9.17 -4.67
CA THR A 58 -25.11 9.46 -5.53
C THR A 58 -24.57 10.83 -5.20
N ALA A 59 -23.27 11.04 -5.41
CA ALA A 59 -22.68 12.36 -5.26
C ALA A 59 -21.71 12.66 -6.38
N ARG A 60 -21.74 13.89 -6.88
CA ARG A 60 -20.71 14.40 -7.78
C ARG A 60 -19.59 15.02 -6.95
N VAL A 61 -18.36 14.57 -7.16
CA VAL A 61 -17.19 15.14 -6.50
C VAL A 61 -16.87 16.49 -7.14
N GLN A 62 -16.96 17.56 -6.35
CA GLN A 62 -16.67 18.92 -6.77
C GLN A 62 -15.22 19.30 -6.54
N GLN A 63 -14.68 18.99 -5.36
CA GLN A 63 -13.32 19.35 -4.97
C GLN A 63 -12.74 18.28 -4.05
N MET A 64 -11.42 18.11 -4.08
CA MET A 64 -10.70 17.24 -3.17
C MET A 64 -9.42 17.93 -2.72
N SER A 65 -9.19 18.01 -1.41
CA SER A 65 -7.98 18.57 -0.82
C SER A 65 -7.41 17.64 0.25
N PRO A 66 -6.09 17.52 0.37
CA PRO A 66 -5.48 16.70 1.42
C PRO A 66 -5.83 17.28 2.79
N ALA A 67 -6.16 16.41 3.75
CA ALA A 67 -6.34 16.83 5.13
C ALA A 67 -4.97 17.18 5.74
N THR A 68 -4.77 18.45 6.10
CA THR A 68 -3.53 18.93 6.72
C THR A 68 -3.17 18.11 7.96
N GLY A 69 -1.90 17.70 8.06
CA GLY A 69 -1.41 16.91 9.20
C GLY A 69 -1.76 15.42 9.17
N SER A 70 -2.38 14.91 8.11
CA SER A 70 -2.68 13.48 7.98
C SER A 70 -1.44 12.68 7.57
N TRP A 71 -0.82 11.98 8.52
CA TRP A 71 0.21 10.96 8.28
C TRP A 71 -0.36 9.57 7.94
N SER A 72 -1.68 9.48 7.71
CA SER A 72 -2.35 8.21 7.40
C SER A 72 -1.91 7.66 6.04
N ILE A 73 -1.74 6.34 5.96
CA ILE A 73 -1.49 5.61 4.71
C ILE A 73 -2.62 4.57 4.57
N PRO A 74 -3.54 4.72 3.60
CA PRO A 74 -3.64 5.80 2.61
C PRO A 74 -4.06 7.18 3.21
N PRO A 75 -3.73 8.29 2.53
CA PRO A 75 -3.98 9.64 3.02
C PRO A 75 -5.48 9.97 3.09
N VAL A 76 -5.82 10.80 4.08
CA VAL A 76 -7.17 11.32 4.29
C VAL A 76 -7.35 12.60 3.48
N TYR A 77 -8.49 12.72 2.81
CA TYR A 77 -8.87 13.89 2.03
C TYR A 77 -10.16 14.51 2.57
N TRP A 78 -10.27 15.82 2.44
CA TRP A 78 -11.53 16.55 2.46
C TRP A 78 -12.10 16.58 1.04
N ILE A 79 -13.34 16.13 0.89
CA ILE A 79 -13.97 15.93 -0.40
C ILE A 79 -15.28 16.73 -0.41
N GLY A 80 -15.35 17.77 -1.23
CA GLY A 80 -16.57 18.52 -1.49
C GLY A 80 -17.46 17.76 -2.45
N LEU A 81 -18.72 17.55 -2.07
CA LEU A 81 -19.69 16.70 -2.75
C LEU A 81 -20.97 17.47 -3.06
N SER A 82 -21.53 17.25 -4.26
CA SER A 82 -22.93 17.56 -4.57
C SER A 82 -23.73 16.26 -4.45
N VAL A 83 -24.44 16.09 -3.35
CA VAL A 83 -25.15 14.86 -3.00
C VAL A 83 -26.57 14.88 -3.53
N GLN A 84 -27.01 13.75 -4.08
CA GLN A 84 -28.36 13.50 -4.56
C GLN A 84 -28.90 12.22 -3.91
N VAL A 85 -29.96 12.36 -3.11
CA VAL A 85 -30.66 11.25 -2.45
C VAL A 85 -32.10 11.22 -2.96
N PRO A 86 -32.68 10.05 -3.27
CA PRO A 86 -34.08 9.96 -3.67
C PRO A 86 -35.01 10.64 -2.67
N GLY A 87 -35.92 11.50 -3.15
CA GLY A 87 -36.85 12.23 -2.31
C GLY A 87 -36.27 13.46 -1.60
N ARG A 88 -35.06 13.91 -1.96
CA ARG A 88 -34.48 15.18 -1.49
C ARG A 88 -33.91 15.97 -2.67
N GLU A 89 -33.92 17.30 -2.53
CA GLU A 89 -33.20 18.16 -3.45
C GLU A 89 -31.67 17.96 -3.31
N PRO A 90 -30.91 18.12 -4.40
CA PRO A 90 -29.45 18.05 -4.34
C PRO A 90 -28.87 19.09 -3.39
N TYR A 91 -27.90 18.69 -2.56
CA TYR A 91 -27.28 19.59 -1.58
C TYR A 91 -25.76 19.40 -1.52
N ALA A 92 -25.05 20.44 -1.08
CA ALA A 92 -23.61 20.39 -0.89
C ALA A 92 -23.26 19.76 0.46
N ALA A 93 -22.28 18.85 0.47
CA ALA A 93 -21.75 18.23 1.68
C ALA A 93 -20.23 18.08 1.58
N THR A 94 -19.58 17.81 2.71
CA THR A 94 -18.14 17.53 2.74
C THR A 94 -17.89 16.21 3.46
N ALA A 95 -17.19 15.30 2.81
CA ALA A 95 -16.75 14.04 3.40
C ALA A 95 -15.27 14.11 3.77
N LYS A 96 -14.90 13.48 4.91
CA LYS A 96 -13.51 13.32 5.34
C LYS A 96 -13.18 11.84 5.44
N GLN A 97 -12.37 11.33 4.52
CA GLN A 97 -12.12 9.89 4.46
C GLN A 97 -10.84 9.55 3.71
N GLN A 98 -10.35 8.33 3.95
CA GLN A 98 -9.26 7.76 3.18
C GLN A 98 -9.74 7.40 1.78
N VAL A 99 -9.00 7.86 0.77
CA VAL A 99 -9.33 7.56 -0.63
C VAL A 99 -8.38 6.48 -1.15
N PRO A 100 -8.89 5.32 -1.59
CA PRO A 100 -8.07 4.30 -2.24
C PRO A 100 -7.34 4.87 -3.45
N LYS A 101 -6.12 4.41 -3.71
CA LYS A 101 -5.27 4.92 -4.81
C LYS A 101 -5.97 4.88 -6.17
N GLU A 102 -6.78 3.85 -6.42
CA GLU A 102 -7.54 3.68 -7.66
C GLU A 102 -8.66 4.71 -7.80
N ALA A 103 -9.49 4.87 -6.76
CA ALA A 103 -10.54 5.87 -6.72
C ALA A 103 -9.98 7.30 -6.83
N TYR A 104 -8.86 7.58 -6.15
CA TYR A 104 -8.17 8.87 -6.26
C TYR A 104 -7.78 9.18 -7.70
N ARG A 105 -7.20 8.21 -8.43
CA ARG A 105 -6.82 8.37 -9.84
C ARG A 105 -8.02 8.61 -10.74
N ALA A 106 -9.14 7.93 -10.49
CA ALA A 106 -10.38 8.14 -11.25
C ALA A 106 -10.93 9.56 -11.03
N LEU A 107 -11.06 9.97 -9.77
CA LEU A 107 -11.60 11.26 -9.39
C LEU A 107 -10.73 12.44 -9.83
N GLN A 108 -9.39 12.31 -9.77
CA GLN A 108 -8.48 13.39 -10.16
C GLN A 108 -8.49 13.66 -11.68
N ARG A 109 -8.77 12.65 -12.51
CA ARG A 109 -8.67 12.79 -13.97
C ARG A 109 -9.88 13.44 -14.62
N ALA A 110 -11.09 13.18 -14.14
CA ALA A 110 -12.30 13.54 -14.86
C ALA A 110 -13.38 14.17 -13.97
N GLY A 111 -13.11 14.34 -12.67
CA GLY A 111 -14.21 14.35 -11.71
C GLY A 111 -14.96 13.02 -11.76
N GLY A 112 -16.04 12.89 -11.02
CA GLY A 112 -16.84 11.67 -11.10
C GLY A 112 -18.03 11.67 -10.17
N THR A 113 -18.98 10.83 -10.53
CA THR A 113 -20.11 10.47 -9.69
C THR A 113 -19.75 9.22 -8.91
N VAL A 114 -19.98 9.27 -7.60
CA VAL A 114 -19.68 8.18 -6.67
C VAL A 114 -20.95 7.78 -5.94
N ALA A 115 -21.05 6.49 -5.59
CA ALA A 115 -22.07 6.03 -4.67
C ALA A 115 -21.77 6.56 -3.27
N VAL A 116 -22.79 7.07 -2.58
CA VAL A 116 -22.66 7.58 -1.22
C VAL A 116 -23.72 6.99 -0.31
N GLN A 117 -23.37 6.92 0.96
CA GLN A 117 -24.24 6.57 2.07
C GLN A 117 -24.38 7.81 2.95
N VAL A 118 -25.61 8.20 3.24
CA VAL A 118 -25.96 9.40 4.00
C VAL A 118 -26.67 8.99 5.28
N ASP A 119 -26.32 9.62 6.40
CA ASP A 119 -27.06 9.44 7.64
C ASP A 119 -28.43 10.13 7.56
N SER A 120 -29.52 9.40 7.83
CA SER A 120 -30.85 10.02 7.90
C SER A 120 -31.00 11.00 9.05
N ALA A 121 -30.26 10.80 10.16
CA ALA A 121 -30.27 11.68 11.33
C ALA A 121 -29.35 12.91 11.14
N ASN A 122 -28.34 12.80 10.29
CA ASN A 122 -27.42 13.90 9.97
C ASN A 122 -27.06 13.92 8.47
N PRO A 123 -27.80 14.67 7.64
CA PRO A 123 -27.61 14.67 6.19
C PRO A 123 -26.24 15.18 5.72
N LEU A 124 -25.51 15.90 6.58
CA LEU A 124 -24.14 16.36 6.31
C LEU A 124 -23.10 15.28 6.56
N TYR A 125 -23.44 14.23 7.30
CA TYR A 125 -22.58 13.07 7.48
C TYR A 125 -22.74 12.12 6.30
N VAL A 126 -21.81 12.26 5.35
CA VAL A 126 -21.80 11.53 4.08
C VAL A 126 -20.54 10.67 3.99
N TRP A 127 -20.74 9.41 3.64
CA TRP A 127 -19.68 8.44 3.43
C TRP A 127 -19.68 7.98 1.97
N ILE A 128 -18.51 7.97 1.33
CA ILE A 128 -18.40 7.51 -0.07
C ILE A 128 -18.11 6.01 -0.09
N ASP A 129 -18.94 5.28 -0.83
CA ASP A 129 -18.77 3.85 -1.02
C ASP A 129 -17.82 3.57 -2.20
N PHE A 130 -16.54 3.34 -1.88
CA PHE A 130 -15.53 2.94 -2.87
C PHE A 130 -15.53 1.46 -3.22
N THR A 131 -16.50 0.66 -2.72
CA THR A 131 -16.71 -0.69 -3.26
C THR A 131 -17.39 -0.65 -4.62
N GLN A 132 -18.09 0.44 -4.90
CA GLN A 132 -18.67 0.71 -6.21
C GLN A 132 -17.68 1.47 -7.10
N PRO A 133 -17.67 1.18 -8.42
CA PRO A 133 -16.81 1.89 -9.35
C PRO A 133 -17.19 3.37 -9.42
N VAL A 134 -16.18 4.25 -9.46
CA VAL A 134 -16.38 5.67 -9.75
C VAL A 134 -16.94 5.80 -11.16
N GLN A 135 -18.13 6.35 -11.29
CA GLN A 135 -18.74 6.64 -12.58
C GLN A 135 -18.18 7.96 -13.08
N THR A 136 -17.16 7.89 -13.94
CA THR A 136 -16.73 9.05 -14.72
C THR A 136 -17.81 9.35 -15.76
N GLU A 137 -18.42 10.55 -15.69
CA GLU A 137 -19.16 11.10 -16.82
C GLU A 137 -18.22 11.05 -18.03
N ARG A 138 -18.61 10.26 -19.01
CA ARG A 138 -17.89 9.97 -20.25
C ARG A 138 -17.22 11.21 -20.84
N ALA A 139 -15.89 11.27 -20.75
CA ALA A 139 -15.07 12.01 -21.70
C ALA A 139 -14.30 10.95 -22.50
N ASP A 140 -14.58 10.85 -23.79
CA ASP A 140 -13.86 10.05 -24.77
C ASP A 140 -12.39 10.53 -24.90
N TRP A 141 -11.58 10.30 -23.86
CA TRP A 141 -10.17 10.70 -23.85
C TRP A 141 -9.32 9.75 -22.98
N PRO A 142 -8.16 9.23 -23.44
CA PRO A 142 -7.42 9.62 -24.64
C PRO A 142 -7.65 8.70 -25.86
N PRO A 143 -7.30 9.15 -27.09
CA PRO A 143 -7.43 8.34 -28.30
C PRO A 143 -6.66 7.02 -28.21
N PRO A 144 -7.12 5.97 -28.93
CA PRO A 144 -6.40 4.70 -29.03
C PRO A 144 -5.02 4.98 -29.66
N GLY A 145 -3.98 4.88 -28.84
CA GLY A 145 -2.59 5.16 -29.26
C GLY A 145 -1.64 5.63 -28.16
N GLN A 146 -2.13 6.01 -26.96
CA GLN A 146 -1.26 6.55 -25.89
C GLN A 146 -1.24 5.76 -24.57
N ALA A 147 -1.69 4.51 -24.55
CA ALA A 147 -1.54 3.61 -23.40
C ALA A 147 -0.42 2.57 -23.60
N SER A 148 0.74 3.01 -24.07
CA SER A 148 2.00 2.25 -24.03
C SER A 148 2.99 2.89 -23.06
N GLY A 149 2.49 3.30 -21.89
CA GLY A 149 3.31 3.71 -20.75
C GLY A 149 3.43 2.55 -19.78
N SER A 150 4.61 1.94 -19.71
CA SER A 150 4.98 0.88 -18.76
C SER A 150 4.41 1.13 -17.34
N PRO A 151 3.90 0.10 -16.63
CA PRO A 151 3.31 0.22 -15.28
C PRO A 151 4.19 0.94 -14.24
N TYR A 152 5.48 1.11 -14.53
CA TYR A 152 6.46 1.76 -13.66
C TYR A 152 6.59 3.28 -13.84
N ALA A 153 5.93 3.89 -14.83
CA ALA A 153 6.10 5.31 -15.15
C ALA A 153 5.57 6.26 -14.04
N SER A 154 4.63 5.81 -13.20
CA SER A 154 3.92 6.66 -12.23
C SER A 154 4.33 6.49 -10.76
N LEU A 155 5.48 5.87 -10.48
CA LEU A 155 6.05 5.86 -9.13
C LEU A 155 6.60 7.26 -8.80
N SER A 156 6.08 7.87 -7.72
CA SER A 156 6.53 9.18 -7.25
C SER A 156 8.06 9.17 -7.02
N PRO A 157 8.77 10.30 -7.22
CA PRO A 157 10.23 10.35 -7.07
C PRO A 157 10.74 9.79 -5.74
N GLY A 158 9.95 9.93 -4.66
CA GLY A 158 10.23 9.36 -3.34
C GLY A 158 10.19 7.84 -3.31
N ILE A 159 9.22 7.20 -3.99
CA ILE A 159 9.13 5.73 -4.03
C ILE A 159 10.24 5.14 -4.90
N ARG A 160 10.65 5.83 -5.98
CA ARG A 160 11.84 5.41 -6.75
C ARG A 160 13.08 5.40 -5.88
N ARG A 161 13.32 6.46 -5.09
CA ARG A 161 14.45 6.48 -4.15
C ARG A 161 14.36 5.35 -3.12
N TYR A 162 13.17 5.06 -2.61
CA TYR A 162 12.97 3.99 -1.62
C TYR A 162 13.27 2.61 -2.21
N VAL A 163 12.75 2.32 -3.41
CA VAL A 163 13.01 1.06 -4.12
C VAL A 163 14.49 0.95 -4.49
N THR A 164 15.13 2.03 -4.96
CA THR A 164 16.56 2.04 -5.26
C THR A 164 17.39 1.76 -4.01
N VAL A 165 17.12 2.44 -2.88
CA VAL A 165 17.85 2.22 -1.62
C VAL A 165 17.63 0.80 -1.11
N LEU A 166 16.41 0.26 -1.21
CA LEU A 166 16.11 -1.11 -0.82
C LEU A 166 16.90 -2.13 -1.67
N TRP A 167 16.97 -1.92 -2.99
CA TRP A 167 17.78 -2.75 -3.89
C TRP A 167 19.28 -2.64 -3.60
N TRP A 168 19.77 -1.44 -3.22
CA TRP A 168 21.16 -1.26 -2.78
C TRP A 168 21.46 -2.01 -1.49
N LEU A 169 20.56 -1.99 -0.51
CA LEU A 169 20.75 -2.72 0.76
C LEU A 169 20.74 -4.24 0.54
N VAL A 170 19.86 -4.75 -0.32
CA VAL A 170 19.85 -6.17 -0.71
C VAL A 170 21.12 -6.53 -1.48
N GLY A 171 21.59 -5.67 -2.39
CA GLY A 171 22.84 -5.86 -3.14
C GLY A 171 24.07 -5.89 -2.24
N ILE A 172 24.21 -4.92 -1.33
CA ILE A 172 25.32 -4.87 -0.36
C ILE A 172 25.29 -6.08 0.56
N GLY A 173 24.11 -6.46 1.06
CA GLY A 173 23.94 -7.67 1.87
C GLY A 173 24.35 -8.94 1.12
N SER A 174 24.01 -9.03 -0.17
CA SER A 174 24.36 -10.18 -1.02
C SER A 174 25.88 -10.25 -1.29
N ILE A 175 26.53 -9.12 -1.59
CA ILE A 175 27.98 -9.06 -1.81
C ILE A 175 28.74 -9.40 -0.52
N GLY A 176 28.30 -8.87 0.62
CA GLY A 176 28.88 -9.19 1.92
C GLY A 176 28.78 -10.68 2.23
N GLY A 177 27.60 -11.29 2.01
CA GLY A 177 27.41 -12.73 2.19
C GLY A 177 28.29 -13.57 1.27
N LEU A 178 28.45 -13.17 0.01
CA LEU A 178 29.28 -13.87 -0.98
C LEU A 178 30.77 -13.78 -0.62
N ALA A 179 31.24 -12.61 -0.19
CA ALA A 179 32.62 -12.42 0.26
C ALA A 179 32.95 -13.28 1.48
N VAL A 180 32.05 -13.36 2.46
CA VAL A 180 32.21 -14.25 3.62
C VAL A 180 32.27 -15.71 3.17
N LEU A 181 31.40 -16.15 2.25
CA LEU A 181 31.42 -17.50 1.69
C LEU A 181 32.74 -17.83 0.98
N VAL A 182 33.27 -16.90 0.19
CA VAL A 182 34.55 -17.07 -0.52
C VAL A 182 35.71 -17.15 0.47
N ILE A 183 35.75 -16.28 1.48
CA ILE A 183 36.77 -16.32 2.54
C ILE A 183 36.68 -17.66 3.28
N LEU A 184 35.48 -18.10 3.65
CA LEU A 184 35.26 -19.38 4.32
C LEU A 184 35.78 -20.53 3.45
N PHE A 185 35.48 -20.52 2.15
CA PHE A 185 35.92 -21.52 1.19
C PHE A 185 37.44 -21.57 1.03
N ILE A 186 38.10 -20.41 0.96
CA ILE A 186 39.57 -20.32 0.88
C ILE A 186 40.20 -20.89 2.17
N VAL A 187 39.71 -20.48 3.34
CA VAL A 187 40.20 -20.98 4.63
C VAL A 187 40.00 -22.49 4.74
N LEU A 188 38.82 -23.01 4.35
CA LEU A 188 38.51 -24.44 4.32
C LEU A 188 39.36 -25.25 3.32
N ARG A 189 39.85 -24.62 2.25
CA ARG A 189 40.72 -25.28 1.26
C ARG A 189 42.17 -25.38 1.74
N HIS A 190 42.61 -24.44 2.59
CA HIS A 190 43.98 -24.35 3.07
C HIS A 190 44.20 -24.91 4.49
N ALA A 191 43.12 -25.25 5.20
CA ALA A 191 43.12 -25.96 6.48
C ALA A 191 42.96 -27.48 6.28
#